data_AF-A0A7X3VF64-F1
#
_entry.id   AF-A0A7X3VF64-F1
#
_cell.length_a   1.000
_cell.length_b   1.000
_cell.length_c   1.000
_cell.angle_alpha   90.00
_cell.angle_beta   90.00
_cell.angle_gamma   90.00
#
_symmetry.space_group_name_H-M   'P 1'
#
loop_
_entity.id
_entity.type
_entity.pdbx_description
1 polymer ?
#
loop_
_entity_poly.entity_id
_entity_poly.type
_entity_poly.pdbx_seq_one_letter_code
_entity_poly.pdbx_strand_id
1 'polypeptide(L)'
;MRDVLGPGTTLGYCTNVHAGESLAETIGNLERYSLAVKKRVSADEPMGVGLWLSAQAARELLETTEPLTRFRDWLDETGLEPFTLNGFPYGDFHGPEVKYRVYAPDWRDPARLFYTLDLARILAVLRPEGAEGSISTLPIGWRASMGMDPSGPGQAARHLHELAVQLERIENEQGRLIHVDLEPEPGCYLDTSSDVVEFFENHLLRGRDCDRIRRYLRVCHDICHAAVMFEENAAALANYEKAGVRIGKVQISSAIRMAGDQLGDTERRSALDQLSRFAEDRYLHQTVIGDSRFFDDLPLALREPDVEKLQSEWRVHFHVPLYLERFGLLETTQEQVDDCLCALEGRGLVRHYEAETYAWSVLPSELRVADLAAGIANELRWLRERSSTHAAV
;
A
#
# COMPACT_ATOMS: atom_id res chain seq x y z
N MET A 1 15.25 -12.23 -2.68
CA MET A 1 14.78 -10.83 -2.91
C MET A 1 15.25 -9.86 -1.81
N ARG A 2 16.44 -10.09 -1.27
CA ARG A 2 17.04 -9.22 -0.24
C ARG A 2 18.08 -8.34 -0.89
N ASP A 3 18.34 -7.20 -0.26
CA ASP A 3 19.34 -6.22 -0.64
C ASP A 3 19.17 -5.66 -2.05
N VAL A 4 17.98 -5.83 -2.65
CA VAL A 4 17.71 -5.41 -4.03
C VAL A 4 17.77 -3.90 -4.14
N LEU A 5 17.13 -3.18 -3.22
CA LEU A 5 17.03 -1.71 -3.21
C LEU A 5 18.01 -1.08 -2.21
N GLY A 6 19.10 -1.79 -1.92
CA GLY A 6 20.16 -1.39 -0.99
C GLY A 6 20.32 -2.33 0.20
N PRO A 7 21.43 -2.24 0.95
CA PRO A 7 21.73 -3.16 2.05
C PRO A 7 20.68 -3.14 3.17
N GLY A 8 20.29 -4.33 3.65
CA GLY A 8 19.32 -4.53 4.71
C GLY A 8 17.86 -4.43 4.25
N THR A 9 17.60 -4.34 2.94
CA THR A 9 16.25 -4.22 2.38
C THR A 9 15.65 -5.57 1.98
N THR A 10 14.33 -5.67 2.04
CA THR A 10 13.56 -6.79 1.51
C THR A 10 12.55 -6.25 0.50
N LEU A 11 12.55 -6.85 -0.69
CA LEU A 11 11.56 -6.61 -1.74
C LEU A 11 10.61 -7.81 -1.85
N GLY A 12 9.32 -7.54 -1.95
CA GLY A 12 8.32 -8.54 -2.27
C GLY A 12 7.13 -7.94 -3.00
N TYR A 13 6.05 -8.70 -3.11
CA TYR A 13 4.79 -8.22 -3.65
C TYR A 13 3.65 -8.45 -2.67
N CYS A 14 2.63 -7.59 -2.74
CA CYS A 14 1.45 -7.67 -1.90
C CYS A 14 0.51 -8.78 -2.39
N THR A 15 0.09 -9.68 -1.51
CA THR A 15 -0.85 -10.76 -1.86
C THR A 15 -2.31 -10.31 -1.85
N ASN A 16 -2.61 -9.04 -1.54
CA ASN A 16 -3.97 -8.45 -1.59
C ASN A 16 -4.60 -8.56 -3.00
N VAL A 17 -3.77 -8.70 -4.04
CA VAL A 17 -4.22 -8.98 -5.42
C VAL A 17 -5.00 -10.30 -5.55
N HIS A 18 -4.77 -11.26 -4.65
CA HIS A 18 -5.42 -12.57 -4.69
C HIS A 18 -6.68 -12.56 -3.81
N ALA A 19 -7.85 -12.79 -4.43
CA ALA A 19 -9.11 -12.87 -3.72
C ALA A 19 -9.16 -14.09 -2.78
N GLY A 20 -9.46 -13.87 -1.50
CA GLY A 20 -9.68 -14.93 -0.52
C GLY A 20 -9.91 -14.36 0.88
N GLU A 21 -11.01 -14.75 1.53
CA GLU A 21 -11.36 -14.24 2.86
C GLU A 21 -10.93 -15.21 3.97
N SER A 22 -10.89 -16.50 3.68
CA SER A 22 -10.52 -17.54 4.65
C SER A 22 -9.03 -17.87 4.65
N LEU A 23 -8.55 -18.51 5.72
CA LEU A 23 -7.18 -19.02 5.76
C LEU A 23 -6.92 -20.06 4.67
N ALA A 24 -7.89 -20.92 4.39
CA ALA A 24 -7.78 -21.95 3.36
C ALA A 24 -7.58 -21.34 1.96
N GLU A 25 -8.35 -20.31 1.62
CA GLU A 25 -8.19 -19.57 0.36
C GLU A 25 -6.87 -18.82 0.31
N THR A 26 -6.45 -18.20 1.43
CA THR A 26 -5.15 -17.55 1.55
C THR A 26 -4.01 -18.51 1.20
N ILE A 27 -3.98 -19.69 1.83
CA ILE A 27 -2.96 -20.72 1.56
C ILE A 27 -3.03 -21.20 0.11
N GLY A 28 -4.23 -21.49 -0.39
CA GLY A 28 -4.42 -21.93 -1.78
C GLY A 28 -3.96 -20.89 -2.82
N ASN A 29 -4.14 -19.60 -2.53
CA ASN A 29 -3.64 -18.51 -3.37
C ASN A 29 -2.12 -18.40 -3.33
N LEU A 30 -1.49 -18.57 -2.16
CA LEU A 30 -0.04 -18.60 -2.04
C LEU A 30 0.57 -19.79 -2.81
N GLU A 31 -0.02 -20.98 -2.68
CA GLU A 31 0.37 -22.18 -3.42
C GLU A 31 0.27 -21.97 -4.94
N ARG A 32 -0.86 -21.41 -5.39
CA ARG A 32 -1.13 -21.23 -6.81
C ARG A 32 -0.28 -20.13 -7.44
N TYR A 33 -0.22 -18.97 -6.80
CA TYR A 33 0.34 -17.76 -7.40
C TYR A 33 1.73 -17.43 -6.84
N SER A 34 1.90 -17.34 -5.51
CA SER A 34 3.20 -16.96 -4.92
C SER A 34 4.32 -17.93 -5.25
N LEU A 35 4.07 -19.24 -5.19
CA LEU A 35 5.08 -20.23 -5.58
C LEU A 35 5.40 -20.15 -7.09
N ALA A 36 4.41 -19.86 -7.92
CA ALA A 36 4.61 -19.64 -9.35
C ALA A 36 5.44 -18.37 -9.63
N VAL A 37 5.21 -17.29 -8.88
CA VAL A 37 6.04 -16.07 -8.95
C VAL A 37 7.47 -16.39 -8.48
N LYS A 38 7.63 -17.03 -7.31
CA LYS A 38 8.95 -17.41 -6.76
C LYS A 38 9.76 -18.19 -7.76
N LYS A 39 9.17 -19.22 -8.38
CA LYS A 39 9.84 -20.03 -9.42
C LYS A 39 10.38 -19.19 -10.59
N ARG A 40 9.77 -18.04 -10.88
CA ARG A 40 10.15 -17.14 -11.98
C ARG A 40 11.24 -16.13 -11.57
N VAL A 41 11.30 -15.69 -10.31
CA VAL A 41 12.15 -14.55 -9.89
C VAL A 41 13.20 -14.87 -8.83
N SER A 42 13.01 -15.97 -8.09
CA SER A 42 13.81 -16.36 -6.91
C SER A 42 13.69 -17.87 -6.68
N ALA A 43 13.96 -18.68 -7.71
CA ALA A 43 13.73 -20.12 -7.67
C ALA A 43 14.47 -20.80 -6.50
N ASP A 44 15.75 -20.45 -6.34
CA ASP A 44 16.66 -21.09 -5.38
C ASP A 44 16.86 -20.29 -4.08
N GLU A 45 16.21 -19.13 -3.94
CA GLU A 45 16.39 -18.20 -2.81
C GLU A 45 15.04 -17.80 -2.22
N PRO A 46 14.96 -17.41 -0.92
CA PRO A 46 13.74 -16.88 -0.33
C PRO A 46 13.21 -15.65 -1.08
N MET A 47 11.88 -15.60 -1.22
CA MET A 47 11.16 -14.49 -1.84
C MET A 47 10.32 -13.78 -0.78
N GLY A 48 10.52 -12.47 -0.63
CA GLY A 48 9.67 -11.64 0.22
C GLY A 48 8.23 -11.66 -0.28
N VAL A 49 7.28 -11.78 0.64
CA VAL A 49 5.84 -11.62 0.39
C VAL A 49 5.25 -10.69 1.43
N GLY A 50 4.38 -9.80 0.96
CA GLY A 50 3.52 -9.01 1.81
C GLY A 50 2.16 -9.67 1.94
N LEU A 51 1.87 -10.29 3.08
CA LEU A 51 0.61 -11.02 3.19
C LEU A 51 -0.54 -10.06 3.49
N TRP A 52 -1.61 -10.17 2.73
CA TRP A 52 -2.91 -9.70 3.18
C TRP A 52 -3.65 -10.86 3.85
N LEU A 53 -4.20 -10.60 5.04
CA LEU A 53 -5.01 -11.54 5.81
C LEU A 53 -6.28 -10.81 6.22
N SER A 54 -7.45 -11.27 5.79
CA SER A 54 -8.71 -10.72 6.29
C SER A 54 -8.80 -10.88 7.82
N ALA A 55 -9.68 -10.10 8.47
CA ALA A 55 -9.97 -10.28 9.89
C ALA A 55 -10.49 -11.68 10.23
N GLN A 56 -11.12 -12.37 9.26
CA GLN A 56 -11.52 -13.76 9.43
C GLN A 56 -10.30 -14.69 9.39
N ALA A 57 -9.46 -14.61 8.37
CA ALA A 57 -8.25 -15.44 8.24
C ALA A 57 -7.28 -15.24 9.41
N ALA A 58 -7.12 -14.00 9.88
CA ALA A 58 -6.31 -13.69 11.05
C ALA A 58 -6.84 -14.36 12.33
N ARG A 59 -8.17 -14.38 12.53
CA ARG A 59 -8.79 -15.10 13.66
C ARG A 59 -8.58 -16.60 13.53
N GLU A 60 -8.82 -17.19 12.35
CA GLU A 60 -8.61 -18.63 12.08
C GLU A 60 -7.16 -19.06 12.40
N LEU A 61 -6.17 -18.23 12.08
CA LEU A 61 -4.76 -18.48 12.42
C LEU A 61 -4.49 -18.47 13.94
N LEU A 62 -5.22 -17.63 14.68
CA LEU A 62 -5.03 -17.41 16.11
C LEU A 62 -5.98 -18.22 17.01
N GLU A 63 -6.91 -18.99 16.45
CA GLU A 63 -7.86 -19.81 17.23
C GLU A 63 -7.13 -20.74 18.20
N THR A 64 -6.03 -21.34 17.76
CA THR A 64 -5.10 -22.13 18.59
C THR A 64 -3.67 -21.91 18.11
N THR A 65 -2.67 -22.48 18.79
CA THR A 65 -1.26 -22.36 18.37
C THR A 65 -0.91 -23.21 17.14
N GLU A 66 -1.70 -24.23 16.81
CA GLU A 66 -1.39 -25.21 15.77
C GLU A 66 -1.47 -24.63 14.34
N PRO A 67 -2.54 -23.91 13.92
CA PRO A 67 -2.64 -23.33 12.58
C PRO A 67 -1.49 -22.38 12.25
N LEU A 68 -1.16 -21.44 13.14
CA LEU A 68 -0.08 -20.48 12.93
C LEU A 68 1.29 -21.15 12.85
N THR A 69 1.54 -22.16 13.70
CA THR A 69 2.79 -22.94 13.65
C THR A 69 2.92 -23.66 12.32
N ARG A 70 1.86 -24.37 11.89
CA ARG A 70 1.83 -25.07 10.60
C ARG A 70 2.00 -24.12 9.43
N PHE A 71 1.38 -22.94 9.49
CA PHE A 71 1.49 -21.94 8.44
C PHE A 71 2.91 -21.36 8.35
N ARG A 72 3.55 -21.06 9.49
CA ARG A 72 4.96 -20.66 9.54
C ARG A 72 5.86 -21.73 8.93
N ASP A 73 5.73 -22.98 9.38
CA ASP A 73 6.60 -24.06 8.92
C ASP A 73 6.45 -24.28 7.40
N TRP A 74 5.23 -24.17 6.87
CA TRP A 74 4.98 -24.24 5.43
C TRP A 74 5.58 -23.06 4.65
N LEU A 75 5.53 -21.83 5.19
CA LEU A 75 6.18 -20.66 4.59
C LEU A 75 7.71 -20.84 4.54
N ASP A 76 8.30 -21.37 5.61
CA ASP A 76 9.72 -21.69 5.69
C ASP A 76 10.12 -22.78 4.68
N GLU A 77 9.35 -23.88 4.60
CA GLU A 77 9.56 -24.98 3.65
C GLU A 77 9.49 -24.52 2.19
N THR A 78 8.61 -23.56 1.89
CA THR A 78 8.41 -23.04 0.52
C THR A 78 9.32 -21.86 0.18
N GLY A 79 10.04 -21.31 1.16
CA GLY A 79 10.89 -20.14 1.01
C GLY A 79 10.10 -18.87 0.65
N LEU A 80 8.85 -18.76 1.12
CA LEU A 80 8.07 -17.53 1.08
C LEU A 80 8.29 -16.78 2.39
N GLU A 81 8.91 -15.61 2.33
CA GLU A 81 9.28 -14.86 3.53
C GLU A 81 8.27 -13.73 3.80
N PRO A 82 7.35 -13.87 4.79
CA PRO A 82 6.45 -12.78 5.18
C PRO A 82 7.22 -11.72 5.96
N PHE A 83 7.62 -10.62 5.30
CA PHE A 83 8.33 -9.51 5.95
C PHE A 83 7.40 -8.37 6.36
N THR A 84 6.22 -8.33 5.74
CA THR A 84 5.20 -7.32 5.98
C THR A 84 3.81 -7.93 5.87
N LEU A 85 2.84 -7.28 6.49
CA LEU A 85 1.43 -7.52 6.23
C LEU A 85 0.77 -6.27 5.64
N ASN A 86 -0.23 -6.46 4.78
CA ASN A 86 -1.20 -5.43 4.48
C ASN A 86 -2.38 -5.58 5.43
N GLY A 87 -2.52 -4.65 6.37
CA GLY A 87 -3.63 -4.57 7.33
C GLY A 87 -4.84 -3.81 6.78
N PHE A 88 -4.87 -3.60 5.47
CA PHE A 88 -6.00 -3.11 4.71
C PHE A 88 -6.21 -4.07 3.53
N PRO A 89 -7.45 -4.45 3.18
CA PRO A 89 -8.73 -4.19 3.86
C PRO A 89 -9.02 -5.12 5.04
N TYR A 90 -10.05 -4.77 5.83
CA TYR A 90 -10.46 -5.56 7.00
C TYR A 90 -11.16 -6.88 6.65
N GLY A 91 -11.98 -6.87 5.60
CA GLY A 91 -12.79 -8.01 5.15
C GLY A 91 -12.75 -8.12 3.62
N ASP A 92 -13.80 -8.66 3.01
CA ASP A 92 -13.86 -8.86 1.56
C ASP A 92 -13.57 -7.59 0.75
N PHE A 93 -12.40 -7.57 0.10
CA PHE A 93 -12.00 -6.53 -0.85
C PHE A 93 -12.35 -6.86 -2.30
N HIS A 94 -12.80 -8.09 -2.57
CA HIS A 94 -13.04 -8.60 -3.93
C HIS A 94 -14.52 -8.75 -4.23
N GLY A 95 -15.38 -8.32 -3.30
CA GLY A 95 -16.81 -8.18 -3.47
C GLY A 95 -17.21 -7.29 -4.65
N PRO A 96 -18.49 -7.34 -5.08
CA PRO A 96 -18.94 -6.68 -6.29
C PRO A 96 -18.92 -5.14 -6.22
N GLU A 97 -19.16 -4.56 -5.04
CA GLU A 97 -19.10 -3.11 -4.80
C GLU A 97 -18.46 -2.88 -3.42
N VAL A 98 -17.26 -2.30 -3.43
CA VAL A 98 -16.51 -2.01 -2.20
C VAL A 98 -16.56 -0.51 -1.94
N LYS A 99 -16.12 0.32 -2.90
CA LYS A 99 -16.12 1.79 -2.84
C LYS A 99 -15.73 2.29 -1.42
N TYR A 100 -16.53 3.13 -0.78
CA TYR A 100 -16.26 3.64 0.58
C TYR A 100 -16.28 2.59 1.69
N ARG A 101 -16.89 1.41 1.48
CA ARG A 101 -17.00 0.38 2.52
C ARG A 101 -15.64 -0.22 2.88
N VAL A 102 -14.65 -0.14 2.00
CA VAL A 102 -13.29 -0.65 2.24
C VAL A 102 -12.65 -0.02 3.49
N TYR A 103 -12.99 1.24 3.77
CA TYR A 103 -12.46 2.01 4.89
C TYR A 103 -13.11 1.66 6.24
N ALA A 104 -14.15 0.81 6.25
CA ALA A 104 -14.82 0.37 7.46
C ALA A 104 -14.37 -1.04 7.87
N PRO A 105 -14.15 -1.31 9.17
CA PRO A 105 -14.06 -0.36 10.27
C PRO A 105 -12.85 0.57 10.13
N ASP A 106 -13.02 1.83 10.50
CA ASP A 106 -11.95 2.82 10.55
C ASP A 106 -11.30 2.88 11.95
N TRP A 107 -10.29 3.74 12.14
CA TRP A 107 -9.55 3.79 13.41
C TRP A 107 -10.35 4.29 14.62
N ARG A 108 -11.57 4.83 14.43
CA ARG A 108 -12.48 5.16 15.54
C ARG A 108 -13.15 3.91 16.11
N ASP A 109 -13.20 2.83 15.36
CA ASP A 109 -13.82 1.56 15.77
C ASP A 109 -12.78 0.63 16.42
N PRO A 110 -13.03 0.11 17.64
CA PRO A 110 -12.11 -0.82 18.30
C PRO A 110 -11.87 -2.13 17.50
N ALA A 111 -12.76 -2.53 16.59
CA ALA A 111 -12.54 -3.67 15.71
C ALA A 111 -11.27 -3.50 14.85
N ARG A 112 -10.96 -2.28 14.41
CA ARG A 112 -9.72 -1.99 13.67
C ARG A 112 -8.47 -2.21 14.53
N LEU A 113 -8.52 -1.77 15.79
CA LEU A 113 -7.44 -2.01 16.76
C LEU A 113 -7.21 -3.51 16.97
N PHE A 114 -8.26 -4.27 17.29
CA PHE A 114 -8.14 -5.70 17.57
C PHE A 114 -7.62 -6.48 16.37
N TYR A 115 -8.13 -6.20 15.17
CA TYR A 115 -7.64 -6.82 13.95
C TYR A 115 -6.15 -6.52 13.71
N THR A 116 -5.73 -5.26 13.88
CA THR A 116 -4.31 -4.90 13.69
C THR A 116 -3.40 -5.58 14.73
N LEU A 117 -3.89 -5.75 15.97
CA LEU A 117 -3.17 -6.51 17.00
C LEU A 117 -3.05 -8.00 16.66
N ASP A 118 -4.08 -8.59 16.07
CA ASP A 118 -4.02 -9.98 15.61
C ASP A 118 -2.98 -10.14 14.50
N LEU A 119 -2.93 -9.23 13.54
CA LEU A 119 -1.87 -9.19 12.53
C LEU A 119 -0.47 -9.05 13.16
N ALA A 120 -0.31 -8.19 14.17
CA ALA A 120 0.97 -8.03 14.85
C ALA A 120 1.43 -9.29 15.58
N ARG A 121 0.50 -10.02 16.22
CA ARG A 121 0.80 -11.31 16.88
C ARG A 121 1.20 -12.38 15.86
N ILE A 122 0.47 -12.45 14.75
CA ILE A 122 0.79 -13.37 13.64
C ILE A 122 2.19 -13.05 13.11
N LEU A 123 2.44 -11.81 12.72
CA LEU A 123 3.72 -11.41 12.14
C LEU A 123 4.88 -11.68 13.09
N ALA A 124 4.73 -11.41 14.40
CA ALA A 124 5.77 -11.70 15.39
C ALA A 124 6.18 -13.19 15.43
N VAL A 125 5.24 -14.11 15.20
CA VAL A 125 5.53 -15.56 15.13
C VAL A 125 6.14 -15.94 13.78
N LEU A 126 5.72 -15.29 12.70
CA LEU A 126 6.23 -15.54 11.35
C LEU A 126 7.64 -14.96 11.12
N ARG A 127 8.05 -13.96 11.90
CA ARG A 127 9.39 -13.35 11.79
C ARG A 127 10.44 -14.10 12.62
N PRO A 128 11.67 -14.25 12.10
CA PRO A 128 12.81 -14.72 12.88
C PRO A 128 13.05 -13.85 14.13
N GLU A 129 13.71 -14.43 15.14
CA GLU A 129 14.13 -13.67 16.33
C GLU A 129 15.05 -12.50 15.95
N GLY A 130 14.85 -11.33 16.57
CA GLY A 130 15.62 -10.12 16.30
C GLY A 130 15.27 -9.42 14.99
N ALA A 131 14.36 -9.97 14.17
CA ALA A 131 13.90 -9.32 12.95
C ALA A 131 12.84 -8.24 13.24
N GLU A 132 12.69 -7.32 12.30
CA GLU A 132 11.53 -6.42 12.25
C GLU A 132 10.49 -6.89 11.23
N GLY A 133 9.26 -6.40 11.40
CA GLY A 133 8.11 -6.63 10.54
C GLY A 133 7.21 -5.39 10.48
N SER A 134 6.73 -5.05 9.27
CA SER A 134 5.82 -3.92 9.05
C SER A 134 4.39 -4.38 8.84
N ILE A 135 3.43 -3.52 9.18
CA ILE A 135 2.01 -3.72 8.87
C ILE A 135 1.48 -2.40 8.33
N SER A 136 1.17 -2.32 7.03
CA SER A 136 0.46 -1.15 6.50
C SER A 136 -0.99 -1.15 6.97
N THR A 137 -1.59 0.02 7.11
CA THR A 137 -2.99 0.15 7.52
C THR A 137 -3.59 1.43 6.96
N LEU A 138 -4.91 1.48 6.87
CA LEU A 138 -5.62 2.66 6.36
C LEU A 138 -5.23 3.93 7.13
N PRO A 139 -5.30 5.11 6.49
CA PRO A 139 -4.73 6.35 7.03
C PRO A 139 -5.29 6.74 8.39
N ILE A 140 -6.61 6.83 8.50
CA ILE A 140 -7.40 6.92 9.75
C ILE A 140 -8.84 6.50 9.42
N GLY A 141 -9.40 7.12 8.39
CA GLY A 141 -10.75 6.92 7.87
C GLY A 141 -11.03 7.93 6.75
N TRP A 142 -12.17 7.78 6.06
CA TRP A 142 -12.55 8.66 4.96
C TRP A 142 -12.79 10.10 5.44
N ARG A 143 -12.26 11.12 4.73
CA ARG A 143 -12.28 12.52 5.18
C ARG A 143 -13.68 13.01 5.53
N ALA A 144 -14.66 12.78 4.65
CA ALA A 144 -16.02 13.26 4.86
C ALA A 144 -16.64 12.68 6.14
N SER A 145 -16.34 11.41 6.46
CA SER A 145 -16.82 10.75 7.67
C SER A 145 -16.11 11.26 8.93
N MET A 146 -14.83 11.59 8.83
CA MET A 146 -14.03 12.15 9.92
C MET A 146 -14.43 13.61 10.22
N GLY A 147 -14.72 14.41 9.21
CA GLY A 147 -15.13 15.81 9.37
C GLY A 147 -16.50 15.99 10.04
N MET A 148 -17.36 14.97 10.00
CA MET A 148 -18.66 14.97 10.68
C MET A 148 -18.57 14.79 12.21
N ASP A 149 -17.45 14.27 12.70
CA ASP A 149 -17.22 14.02 14.13
C ASP A 149 -15.90 14.66 14.59
N PRO A 150 -15.95 15.87 15.18
CA PRO A 150 -14.76 16.55 15.68
C PRO A 150 -13.96 15.76 16.73
N SER A 151 -14.56 14.77 17.38
CA SER A 151 -13.88 13.90 18.34
C SER A 151 -13.17 12.70 17.69
N GLY A 152 -13.48 12.42 16.43
CA GLY A 152 -12.99 11.27 15.66
C GLY A 152 -11.47 11.13 15.64
N PRO A 153 -10.70 12.17 15.26
CA PRO A 153 -9.23 12.10 15.26
C PRO A 153 -8.65 11.77 16.65
N GLY A 154 -9.22 12.35 17.71
CA GLY A 154 -8.82 12.07 19.08
C GLY A 154 -9.17 10.64 19.55
N GLN A 155 -10.26 10.06 19.04
CA GLN A 155 -10.59 8.65 19.28
C GLN A 155 -9.64 7.71 18.56
N ALA A 156 -9.38 7.96 17.27
CA ALA A 156 -8.42 7.18 16.50
C ALA A 156 -7.02 7.18 17.15
N ALA A 157 -6.56 8.36 17.59
CA ALA A 157 -5.30 8.50 18.30
C ALA A 157 -5.24 7.67 19.60
N ARG A 158 -6.34 7.58 20.36
CA ARG A 158 -6.38 6.73 21.58
C ARG A 158 -6.19 5.24 21.25
N HIS A 159 -6.82 4.74 20.20
CA HIS A 159 -6.62 3.36 19.77
C HIS A 159 -5.20 3.12 19.25
N LEU A 160 -4.62 4.08 18.51
CA LEU A 160 -3.23 4.00 18.06
C LEU A 160 -2.23 4.05 19.22
N HIS A 161 -2.49 4.84 20.26
CA HIS A 161 -1.70 4.81 21.50
C HIS A 161 -1.77 3.43 22.15
N GLU A 162 -2.96 2.84 22.27
CA GLU A 162 -3.13 1.49 22.83
C GLU A 162 -2.38 0.44 22.00
N LEU A 163 -2.46 0.53 20.68
CA LEU A 163 -1.69 -0.30 19.76
C LEU A 163 -0.19 -0.23 20.04
N ALA A 164 0.38 0.98 20.14
CA ALA A 164 1.79 1.16 20.43
C ALA A 164 2.22 0.55 21.77
N VAL A 165 1.34 0.56 22.80
CA VAL A 165 1.60 -0.14 24.07
C VAL A 165 1.66 -1.65 23.87
N GLN A 166 0.76 -2.24 23.07
CA GLN A 166 0.79 -3.68 22.83
C GLN A 166 1.95 -4.11 21.93
N LEU A 167 2.33 -3.31 20.93
CA LEU A 167 3.49 -3.58 20.08
C LEU A 167 4.79 -3.61 20.90
N GLU A 168 4.93 -2.71 21.87
CA GLU A 168 6.04 -2.75 22.83
C GLU A 168 6.06 -4.04 23.66
N ARG A 169 4.89 -4.52 24.09
CA ARG A 169 4.81 -5.81 24.82
C ARG A 169 5.22 -6.98 23.95
N ILE A 170 4.74 -7.02 22.70
CA ILE A 170 5.13 -8.05 21.73
C ILE A 170 6.66 -8.04 21.55
N GLU A 171 7.27 -6.86 21.37
CA GLU A 171 8.71 -6.77 21.24
C GLU A 171 9.45 -7.26 22.50
N ASN A 172 9.03 -6.83 23.68
CA ASN A 172 9.66 -7.24 24.94
C ASN A 172 9.54 -8.74 25.23
N GLU A 173 8.41 -9.35 24.86
CA GLU A 173 8.14 -10.77 25.13
C GLU A 173 8.76 -11.69 24.07
N GLN A 174 8.81 -11.24 22.82
CA GLN A 174 9.17 -12.09 21.69
C GLN A 174 10.51 -11.73 21.06
N GLY A 175 11.05 -10.53 21.29
CA GLY A 175 12.28 -10.05 20.67
C GLY A 175 12.14 -9.67 19.19
N ARG A 176 10.91 -9.45 18.70
CA ARG A 176 10.64 -9.00 17.32
C ARG A 176 10.05 -7.59 17.34
N LEU A 177 10.62 -6.69 16.55
CA LEU A 177 10.09 -5.33 16.40
C LEU A 177 8.97 -5.33 15.34
N ILE A 178 7.72 -5.26 15.78
CA ILE A 178 6.58 -5.07 14.89
C ILE A 178 6.16 -3.61 14.94
N HIS A 179 6.04 -2.97 13.79
CA HIS A 179 5.54 -1.60 13.66
C HIS A 179 4.36 -1.54 12.69
N VAL A 180 3.49 -0.56 12.91
CA VAL A 180 2.29 -0.30 12.12
C VAL A 180 2.46 1.03 11.40
N ASP A 181 2.15 1.01 10.12
CA ASP A 181 2.52 2.04 9.16
C ASP A 181 1.24 2.65 8.59
N LEU A 182 0.90 3.87 9.03
CA LEU A 182 -0.26 4.60 8.51
C LEU A 182 0.01 4.99 7.06
N GLU A 183 -0.88 4.60 6.16
CA GLU A 183 -0.75 4.83 4.72
C GLU A 183 -1.64 6.01 4.30
N PRO A 184 -1.07 7.18 3.93
CA PRO A 184 -1.87 8.27 3.37
C PRO A 184 -2.52 7.82 2.07
N GLU A 185 -3.80 8.15 1.88
CA GLU A 185 -4.56 7.70 0.72
C GLU A 185 -5.49 8.81 0.20
N PRO A 186 -5.54 9.07 -1.12
CA PRO A 186 -6.36 10.11 -1.71
C PRO A 186 -7.80 10.13 -1.16
N GLY A 187 -8.26 11.29 -0.67
CA GLY A 187 -9.63 11.46 -0.15
C GLY A 187 -9.83 11.05 1.31
N CYS A 188 -8.85 10.43 1.95
CA CYS A 188 -8.90 10.12 3.37
C CYS A 188 -8.55 11.32 4.27
N TYR A 189 -8.71 11.14 5.58
CA TYR A 189 -8.32 12.15 6.56
C TYR A 189 -6.82 12.44 6.57
N LEU A 190 -5.99 11.44 6.28
CA LEU A 190 -4.59 11.65 5.89
C LEU A 190 -4.49 11.28 4.42
N ASP A 191 -4.32 12.26 3.55
CA ASP A 191 -4.08 11.99 2.13
C ASP A 191 -2.80 12.64 1.60
N THR A 192 -2.18 13.54 2.38
CA THR A 192 -0.85 14.07 2.10
C THR A 192 0.14 13.81 3.22
N SER A 193 1.43 13.96 2.92
CA SER A 193 2.49 13.93 3.93
C SER A 193 2.30 14.99 5.03
N SER A 194 1.71 16.13 4.68
CA SER A 194 1.43 17.21 5.63
C SER A 194 0.35 16.83 6.63
N ASP A 195 -0.72 16.14 6.19
CA ASP A 195 -1.78 15.67 7.08
C ASP A 195 -1.25 14.66 8.09
N VAL A 196 -0.36 13.76 7.64
CA VAL A 196 0.31 12.80 8.53
C VAL A 196 1.10 13.54 9.61
N VAL A 197 1.98 14.47 9.22
CA VAL A 197 2.80 15.23 10.15
C VAL A 197 1.92 15.98 11.14
N GLU A 198 0.88 16.66 10.64
CA GLU A 198 -0.08 17.37 11.47
C GLU A 198 -0.77 16.42 12.46
N PHE A 199 -1.21 15.24 12.02
CA PHE A 199 -1.84 14.27 12.89
C PHE A 199 -0.90 13.75 13.98
N PHE A 200 0.36 13.46 13.63
CA PHE A 200 1.37 13.06 14.61
C PHE A 200 1.60 14.16 15.64
N GLU A 201 1.84 15.39 15.21
CA GLU A 201 2.10 16.53 16.10
C GLU A 201 0.89 16.90 16.98
N ASN A 202 -0.31 16.85 16.39
CA ASN A 202 -1.53 17.31 17.06
C ASN A 202 -2.24 16.23 17.88
N HIS A 203 -2.01 14.96 17.61
CA HIS A 203 -2.76 13.88 18.26
C HIS A 203 -1.87 12.82 18.91
N LEU A 204 -0.80 12.36 18.24
CA LEU A 204 0.00 11.23 18.74
C LEU A 204 1.19 11.64 19.62
N LEU A 205 1.75 12.84 19.43
CA LEU A 205 3.01 13.28 20.06
C LEU A 205 2.83 14.36 21.13
N ARG A 206 1.60 14.57 21.63
CA ARG A 206 1.31 15.56 22.69
C ARG A 206 1.59 15.10 24.13
N GLY A 207 2.22 13.93 24.30
CA GLY A 207 2.42 13.26 25.60
C GLY A 207 3.88 12.93 25.91
N ARG A 208 4.10 12.09 26.94
CA ARG A 208 5.46 11.63 27.32
C ARG A 208 5.96 10.43 26.52
N ASP A 209 5.08 9.76 25.76
CA ASP A 209 5.38 8.49 25.10
C ASP A 209 5.85 8.67 23.64
N CYS A 210 6.39 9.84 23.29
CA CYS A 210 6.77 10.17 21.90
C CYS A 210 7.75 9.17 21.29
N ASP A 211 8.72 8.67 22.07
CA ASP A 211 9.71 7.70 21.57
C ASP A 211 9.08 6.33 21.28
N ARG A 212 8.14 5.89 22.13
CA ARG A 212 7.34 4.68 21.91
C ARG A 212 6.51 4.83 20.65
N ILE A 213 5.81 5.95 20.50
CA ILE A 213 4.98 6.23 19.33
C ILE A 213 5.82 6.21 18.05
N ARG A 214 6.94 6.95 17.99
CA ARG A 214 7.83 6.94 16.82
C ARG A 214 8.48 5.60 16.51
N ARG A 215 8.60 4.71 17.50
CA ARG A 215 9.15 3.37 17.32
C ARG A 215 8.17 2.44 16.62
N TYR A 216 6.90 2.46 17.04
CA TYR A 216 5.90 1.47 16.69
C TYR A 216 4.83 1.97 15.71
N LEU A 217 4.62 3.29 15.61
CA LEU A 217 3.74 3.92 14.64
C LEU A 217 4.59 4.72 13.67
N ARG A 218 4.51 4.36 12.39
CA ARG A 218 5.30 4.94 11.30
C ARG A 218 4.39 5.22 10.11
N VAL A 219 4.99 5.52 8.97
CA VAL A 219 4.28 5.77 7.71
C VAL A 219 4.55 4.66 6.71
N CYS A 220 3.50 4.24 6.01
CA CYS A 220 3.61 3.50 4.77
C CYS A 220 3.55 4.52 3.63
N HIS A 221 4.66 4.73 2.93
CA HIS A 221 4.69 5.67 1.82
C HIS A 221 4.33 4.95 0.53
N ASP A 222 3.10 5.13 0.06
CA ASP A 222 2.67 4.65 -1.25
C ASP A 222 2.96 5.69 -2.34
N ILE A 223 3.70 5.26 -3.37
CA ILE A 223 4.17 6.13 -4.45
C ILE A 223 3.01 6.57 -5.36
N CYS A 224 2.04 5.70 -5.60
CA CYS A 224 0.85 5.99 -6.41
C CYS A 224 -0.03 7.02 -5.71
N HIS A 225 -0.28 6.88 -4.40
CA HIS A 225 -1.06 7.81 -3.60
C HIS A 225 -0.44 9.21 -3.60
N ALA A 226 0.86 9.30 -3.31
CA ALA A 226 1.60 10.57 -3.37
C ALA A 226 1.53 11.18 -4.78
N ALA A 227 1.74 10.36 -5.82
CA ALA A 227 1.64 10.83 -7.20
C ALA A 227 0.25 11.36 -7.53
N VAL A 228 -0.83 10.65 -7.18
CA VAL A 228 -2.22 11.10 -7.41
C VAL A 228 -2.50 12.43 -6.72
N MET A 229 -1.98 12.63 -5.52
CA MET A 229 -2.11 13.88 -4.76
C MET A 229 -1.13 14.98 -5.20
N PHE A 230 -0.39 14.77 -6.29
CA PHE A 230 0.62 15.70 -6.80
C PHE A 230 1.71 16.05 -5.77
N GLU A 231 2.01 15.12 -4.85
CA GLU A 231 3.14 15.25 -3.93
C GLU A 231 4.43 14.77 -4.59
N GLU A 232 5.45 15.62 -4.56
CA GLU A 232 6.81 15.23 -4.90
C GLU A 232 7.34 14.23 -3.87
N ASN A 233 7.66 13.01 -4.31
CA ASN A 233 8.07 11.92 -3.42
C ASN A 233 9.24 12.33 -2.50
N ALA A 234 10.27 12.97 -3.04
CA ALA A 234 11.41 13.45 -2.24
C ALA A 234 11.00 14.47 -1.16
N ALA A 235 10.03 15.34 -1.46
CA ALA A 235 9.55 16.33 -0.51
C ALA A 235 8.70 15.70 0.60
N ALA A 236 7.82 14.76 0.25
CA ALA A 236 7.01 14.00 1.20
C ALA A 236 7.90 13.22 2.20
N LEU A 237 8.90 12.49 1.68
CA LEU A 237 9.86 11.74 2.50
C LEU A 237 10.65 12.68 3.44
N ALA A 238 11.15 13.80 2.93
CA ALA A 238 11.85 14.80 3.73
C ALA A 238 10.95 15.44 4.81
N ASN A 239 9.65 15.58 4.54
CA ASN A 239 8.67 16.11 5.49
C ASN A 239 8.52 15.17 6.69
N TYR A 240 8.38 13.87 6.46
CA TYR A 240 8.33 12.87 7.53
C TYR A 240 9.59 12.90 8.41
N GLU A 241 10.77 12.91 7.78
CA GLU A 241 12.04 12.93 8.49
C GLU A 241 12.21 14.19 9.35
N LYS A 242 11.85 15.35 8.81
CA LYS A 242 11.91 16.63 9.53
C LYS A 242 11.01 16.64 10.77
N ALA A 243 9.85 15.99 10.70
CA ALA A 243 8.93 15.82 11.83
C ALA A 243 9.37 14.69 12.80
N GLY A 244 10.39 13.92 12.44
CA GLY A 244 10.82 12.73 13.17
C GLY A 244 9.79 11.60 13.09
N VAL A 245 8.96 11.57 12.05
CA VAL A 245 8.07 10.46 11.73
C VAL A 245 8.87 9.48 10.88
N ARG A 246 8.95 8.22 11.30
CA ARG A 246 9.71 7.20 10.58
C ARG A 246 8.89 6.68 9.40
N ILE A 247 9.56 6.23 8.36
CA ILE A 247 8.96 5.48 7.27
C ILE A 247 9.20 4.00 7.56
N GLY A 248 8.14 3.22 7.69
CA GLY A 248 8.23 1.79 7.98
C GLY A 248 8.32 0.94 6.72
N LYS A 249 7.56 1.33 5.69
CA LYS A 249 7.39 0.60 4.44
C LYS A 249 7.19 1.57 3.29
N VAL A 250 7.60 1.16 2.09
CA VAL A 250 7.24 1.82 0.83
C VAL A 250 6.43 0.83 -0.02
N GLN A 251 5.24 1.25 -0.45
CA GLN A 251 4.50 0.55 -1.50
C GLN A 251 4.89 1.14 -2.86
N ILE A 252 5.27 0.25 -3.76
CA ILE A 252 5.71 0.59 -5.10
C ILE A 252 4.58 0.23 -6.07
N SER A 253 3.91 1.28 -6.53
CA SER A 253 2.70 1.24 -7.34
C SER A 253 2.75 2.43 -8.33
N SER A 254 1.91 2.39 -9.36
CA SER A 254 1.82 3.47 -10.35
C SER A 254 0.36 3.77 -10.69
N ALA A 255 0.03 5.05 -10.81
CA ALA A 255 -1.27 5.56 -11.23
C ALA A 255 -1.34 5.74 -12.76
N ILE A 256 -2.55 6.03 -13.24
CA ILE A 256 -2.79 6.49 -14.61
C ILE A 256 -2.60 8.00 -14.67
N ARG A 257 -1.92 8.47 -15.71
CA ARG A 257 -1.72 9.88 -16.04
C ARG A 257 -2.33 10.18 -17.41
N MET A 258 -3.10 11.25 -17.50
CA MET A 258 -3.47 11.86 -18.79
C MET A 258 -2.89 13.28 -18.84
N ALA A 259 -1.87 13.50 -19.68
CA ALA A 259 -1.24 14.80 -19.89
C ALA A 259 -2.13 15.72 -20.75
N GLY A 260 -3.28 16.14 -20.21
CA GLY A 260 -4.32 16.89 -20.93
C GLY A 260 -3.84 18.22 -21.54
N ASP A 261 -2.74 18.77 -21.02
CA ASP A 261 -2.07 20.00 -21.45
C ASP A 261 -1.22 19.79 -22.71
N GLN A 262 -0.86 18.55 -22.98
CA GLN A 262 -0.07 18.13 -24.15
C GLN A 262 -0.92 17.60 -25.29
N LEU A 263 -2.25 17.50 -25.12
CA LEU A 263 -3.17 16.91 -26.10
C LEU A 263 -3.99 17.97 -26.87
N GLY A 264 -4.11 17.77 -28.19
CA GLY A 264 -5.06 18.51 -29.01
C GLY A 264 -6.52 18.12 -28.73
N ASP A 265 -7.49 18.94 -29.14
CA ASP A 265 -8.91 18.75 -28.76
C ASP A 265 -9.52 17.40 -29.21
N THR A 266 -9.09 16.86 -30.35
CA THR A 266 -9.54 15.53 -30.79
C THR A 266 -8.90 14.41 -29.97
N GLU A 267 -7.60 14.50 -29.69
CA GLU A 267 -6.89 13.51 -28.88
C GLU A 267 -7.39 13.51 -27.45
N ARG A 268 -7.67 14.69 -26.88
CA ARG A 268 -8.21 14.80 -25.52
C ARG A 268 -9.55 14.09 -25.38
N ARG A 269 -10.44 14.23 -26.36
CA ARG A 269 -11.71 13.48 -26.38
C ARG A 269 -11.49 11.97 -26.47
N SER A 270 -10.53 11.51 -27.28
CA SER A 270 -10.17 10.09 -27.35
C SER A 270 -9.49 9.58 -26.07
N ALA A 271 -8.69 10.40 -25.39
CA ALA A 271 -8.07 10.06 -24.13
C ALA A 271 -9.11 9.96 -23.00
N LEU A 272 -10.09 10.86 -22.98
CA LEU A 272 -11.25 10.78 -22.06
C LEU A 272 -12.10 9.53 -22.32
N ASP A 273 -12.36 9.17 -23.58
CA ASP A 273 -13.02 7.89 -23.93
C ASP A 273 -12.22 6.70 -23.41
N GLN A 274 -10.89 6.71 -23.63
CA GLN A 274 -10.02 5.65 -23.14
C GLN A 274 -10.03 5.58 -21.61
N LEU A 275 -9.97 6.73 -20.91
CA LEU A 275 -10.00 6.82 -19.46
C LEU A 275 -11.31 6.29 -18.90
N SER A 276 -12.44 6.53 -19.57
CA SER A 276 -13.75 6.01 -19.18
C SER A 276 -13.83 4.48 -19.09
N ARG A 277 -12.91 3.75 -19.74
CA ARG A 277 -12.85 2.27 -19.66
C ARG A 277 -12.27 1.75 -18.34
N PHE A 278 -11.67 2.63 -17.55
CA PHE A 278 -11.20 2.36 -16.19
C PHE A 278 -12.24 2.74 -15.13
N ALA A 279 -13.36 3.34 -15.52
CA ALA A 279 -14.48 3.59 -14.62
C ALA A 279 -15.23 2.27 -14.36
N GLU A 280 -14.90 1.60 -13.26
CA GLU A 280 -15.54 0.37 -12.83
C GLU A 280 -16.22 0.51 -11.46
N ASP A 281 -17.08 -0.45 -11.12
CA ASP A 281 -18.04 -0.33 -10.01
C ASP A 281 -17.48 -0.82 -8.66
N ARG A 282 -16.34 -1.53 -8.64
CA ARG A 282 -15.81 -2.17 -7.43
C ARG A 282 -15.05 -1.19 -6.55
N TYR A 283 -14.05 -0.50 -7.09
CA TYR A 283 -13.08 0.33 -6.36
C TYR A 283 -13.33 1.81 -6.61
N LEU A 284 -12.90 2.67 -5.67
CA LEU A 284 -12.80 4.10 -5.96
C LEU A 284 -11.57 4.34 -6.85
N HIS A 285 -11.74 5.23 -7.82
CA HIS A 285 -10.65 5.74 -8.64
C HIS A 285 -10.51 7.24 -8.39
N GLN A 286 -10.01 7.59 -7.20
CA GLN A 286 -9.81 8.98 -6.81
C GLN A 286 -9.01 9.69 -7.89
N THR A 287 -9.55 10.81 -8.35
CA THR A 287 -9.04 11.50 -9.54
C THR A 287 -8.74 12.93 -9.17
N VAL A 288 -7.53 13.40 -9.49
CA VAL A 288 -7.16 14.80 -9.36
C VAL A 288 -6.92 15.38 -10.75
N ILE A 289 -7.63 16.47 -11.06
CA ILE A 289 -7.47 17.24 -12.29
C ILE A 289 -6.72 18.53 -11.97
N GLY A 290 -5.56 18.72 -12.59
CA GLY A 290 -4.58 19.69 -12.10
C GLY A 290 -4.11 19.31 -10.69
N ASP A 291 -3.48 20.25 -9.99
CA ASP A 291 -2.93 20.06 -8.65
C ASP A 291 -3.95 20.32 -7.52
N SER A 292 -5.24 20.54 -7.84
CA SER A 292 -6.20 21.05 -6.85
C SER A 292 -7.63 20.53 -6.95
N ARG A 293 -8.06 19.94 -8.08
CA ARG A 293 -9.47 19.50 -8.23
C ARG A 293 -9.59 18.01 -7.98
N PHE A 294 -9.88 17.69 -6.73
CA PHE A 294 -10.08 16.32 -6.27
C PHE A 294 -11.51 15.82 -6.53
N PHE A 295 -11.63 14.57 -6.97
CA PHE A 295 -12.87 13.83 -7.10
C PHE A 295 -12.71 12.47 -6.43
N ASP A 296 -13.67 12.10 -5.59
CA ASP A 296 -13.67 10.81 -4.88
C ASP A 296 -13.62 9.60 -5.83
N ASP A 297 -14.09 9.76 -7.08
CA ASP A 297 -14.13 8.68 -8.08
C ASP A 297 -14.08 9.21 -9.52
N LEU A 298 -13.50 8.42 -10.43
CA LEU A 298 -13.33 8.77 -11.84
C LEU A 298 -14.64 9.09 -12.58
N PRO A 299 -15.75 8.36 -12.38
CA PRO A 299 -17.03 8.71 -12.99
C PRO A 299 -17.52 10.11 -12.61
N LEU A 300 -17.15 10.65 -11.44
CA LEU A 300 -17.51 12.01 -11.03
C LEU A 300 -16.70 13.03 -11.84
N ALA A 301 -15.39 12.82 -11.95
CA ALA A 301 -14.50 13.65 -12.74
C ALA A 301 -14.91 13.70 -14.23
N LEU A 302 -15.29 12.55 -14.81
CA LEU A 302 -15.75 12.45 -16.20
C LEU A 302 -17.09 13.15 -16.48
N ARG A 303 -17.89 13.43 -15.45
CA ARG A 303 -19.19 14.12 -15.57
C ARG A 303 -19.10 15.63 -15.38
N GLU A 304 -17.90 16.16 -15.13
CA GLU A 304 -17.72 17.61 -14.95
C GLU A 304 -18.22 18.39 -16.17
N PRO A 305 -18.90 19.53 -15.96
CA PRO A 305 -19.28 20.40 -17.06
C PRO A 305 -18.05 20.81 -17.87
N ASP A 306 -18.17 20.77 -19.20
CA ASP A 306 -17.08 21.12 -20.11
C ASP A 306 -15.79 20.29 -19.91
N VAL A 307 -15.89 19.03 -19.44
CA VAL A 307 -14.74 18.13 -19.22
C VAL A 307 -13.75 18.07 -20.39
N GLU A 308 -14.25 18.10 -21.63
CA GLU A 308 -13.42 18.08 -22.85
C GLU A 308 -12.55 19.34 -23.03
N LYS A 309 -12.89 20.44 -22.35
CA LYS A 309 -12.14 21.70 -22.37
C LYS A 309 -11.07 21.75 -21.27
N LEU A 310 -11.05 20.80 -20.34
CA LEU A 310 -10.07 20.76 -19.26
C LEU A 310 -8.71 20.31 -19.80
N GLN A 311 -7.79 21.27 -19.94
CA GLN A 311 -6.44 21.03 -20.46
C GLN A 311 -5.42 20.70 -19.36
N SER A 312 -5.84 20.50 -18.12
CA SER A 312 -4.89 20.14 -17.05
C SER A 312 -4.48 18.67 -17.16
N GLU A 313 -3.37 18.31 -16.52
CA GLU A 313 -3.03 16.92 -16.27
C GLU A 313 -4.08 16.26 -15.37
N TRP A 314 -4.38 14.98 -15.61
CA TRP A 314 -5.22 14.17 -14.73
C TRP A 314 -4.36 13.05 -14.15
N ARG A 315 -4.49 12.81 -12.85
CA ARG A 315 -3.95 11.62 -12.18
C ARG A 315 -5.09 10.84 -11.57
N VAL A 316 -5.18 9.57 -11.91
CA VAL A 316 -6.26 8.68 -11.49
C VAL A 316 -5.68 7.53 -10.71
N HIS A 317 -6.15 7.36 -9.48
CA HIS A 317 -5.79 6.25 -8.62
C HIS A 317 -6.33 4.94 -9.21
N PHE A 318 -5.43 4.23 -9.88
CA PHE A 318 -5.67 2.91 -10.44
C PHE A 318 -4.30 2.25 -10.60
N HIS A 319 -4.02 1.19 -9.84
CA HIS A 319 -2.71 0.54 -9.90
C HIS A 319 -2.53 -0.16 -11.24
N VAL A 320 -1.69 0.40 -12.09
CA VAL A 320 -1.31 -0.18 -13.38
C VAL A 320 0.05 -0.88 -13.27
N PRO A 321 0.32 -1.91 -14.09
CA PRO A 321 1.59 -2.64 -14.03
C PRO A 321 2.81 -1.72 -14.11
N LEU A 322 3.76 -1.90 -13.18
CA LEU A 322 4.90 -1.00 -13.00
C LEU A 322 5.77 -0.82 -14.25
N TYR A 323 5.83 -1.83 -15.12
CA TYR A 323 6.63 -1.78 -16.35
C TYR A 323 5.95 -1.01 -17.51
N LEU A 324 4.70 -0.56 -17.35
CA LEU A 324 4.01 0.23 -18.36
C LEU A 324 4.29 1.72 -18.16
N GLU A 325 4.86 2.36 -19.17
CA GLU A 325 5.06 3.82 -19.21
C GLU A 325 3.88 4.51 -19.91
N ARG A 326 3.36 3.88 -20.96
CA ARG A 326 2.29 4.42 -21.80
C ARG A 326 1.42 3.30 -22.36
N PHE A 327 0.13 3.57 -22.52
CA PHE A 327 -0.81 2.72 -23.25
C PHE A 327 -1.84 3.58 -23.99
N GLY A 328 -1.77 3.58 -25.33
CA GLY A 328 -2.60 4.46 -26.14
C GLY A 328 -2.26 5.93 -25.93
N LEU A 329 -3.25 6.74 -25.56
CA LEU A 329 -3.09 8.17 -25.27
C LEU A 329 -2.88 8.46 -23.77
N LEU A 330 -2.86 7.41 -22.94
CA LEU A 330 -2.65 7.51 -21.51
C LEU A 330 -1.22 7.10 -21.15
N GLU A 331 -0.69 7.75 -20.14
CA GLU A 331 0.62 7.53 -19.53
C GLU A 331 0.44 6.98 -18.12
N THR A 332 1.55 6.71 -17.45
CA THR A 332 1.56 6.30 -16.05
C THR A 332 2.43 7.22 -15.23
N THR A 333 2.29 7.15 -13.90
CA THR A 333 3.21 7.82 -12.98
C THR A 333 4.45 6.98 -12.68
N GLN A 334 4.85 6.05 -13.57
CA GLN A 334 5.97 5.15 -13.37
C GLN A 334 7.27 5.90 -13.01
N GLU A 335 7.49 7.08 -13.60
CA GLU A 335 8.67 7.93 -13.31
C GLU A 335 8.80 8.28 -11.81
N GLN A 336 7.67 8.40 -11.10
CA GLN A 336 7.65 8.68 -9.66
C GLN A 336 8.26 7.54 -8.82
N VAL A 337 8.30 6.31 -9.37
CA VAL A 337 9.00 5.20 -8.73
C VAL A 337 10.50 5.46 -8.70
N ASP A 338 11.07 5.90 -9.82
CA ASP A 338 12.49 6.20 -9.92
C ASP A 338 12.87 7.39 -9.01
N ASP A 339 12.04 8.44 -8.98
CA ASP A 339 12.24 9.60 -8.09
C ASP A 339 12.24 9.20 -6.61
N CYS A 340 11.30 8.36 -6.19
CA CYS A 340 11.21 7.87 -4.82
C CYS A 340 12.42 6.99 -4.44
N LEU A 341 12.82 6.07 -5.32
CA LEU A 341 13.97 5.19 -5.08
C LEU A 341 15.27 6.01 -5.00
N CYS A 342 15.48 6.98 -5.90
CA CYS A 342 16.57 7.95 -5.83
C CYS A 342 16.60 8.69 -4.47
N ALA A 343 15.44 9.15 -3.99
CA ALA A 343 15.35 9.90 -2.74
C ALA A 343 15.64 9.06 -1.49
N LEU A 344 15.57 7.73 -1.57
CA LEU A 344 15.83 6.78 -0.49
C LEU A 344 17.23 6.15 -0.55
N GLU A 345 17.85 6.14 -1.73
CA GLU A 345 19.10 5.44 -2.00
C GLU A 345 20.23 5.83 -1.03
N GLY A 346 20.88 4.82 -0.45
CA GLY A 346 22.02 5.01 0.45
C GLY A 346 21.71 5.61 1.81
N ARG A 347 20.45 5.96 2.11
CA ARG A 347 20.06 6.63 3.37
C ARG A 347 19.70 5.66 4.49
N GLY A 348 19.39 4.40 4.16
CA GLY A 348 19.03 3.37 5.15
C GLY A 348 17.76 3.68 5.93
N LEU A 349 16.85 4.50 5.36
CA LEU A 349 15.62 4.96 6.02
C LEU A 349 14.53 3.90 6.06
N VAL A 350 14.49 3.04 5.05
CA VAL A 350 13.42 2.06 4.82
C VAL A 350 14.05 0.70 4.59
N ARG A 351 13.43 -0.34 5.13
CA ARG A 351 13.85 -1.73 4.91
C ARG A 351 12.85 -2.54 4.09
N HIS A 352 11.59 -2.16 4.10
CA HIS A 352 10.50 -2.95 3.52
C HIS A 352 9.93 -2.26 2.28
N TYR A 353 10.06 -2.94 1.14
CA TYR A 353 9.55 -2.49 -0.14
C TYR A 353 8.58 -3.54 -0.69
N GLU A 354 7.38 -3.12 -1.04
CA GLU A 354 6.33 -4.01 -1.51
C GLU A 354 5.79 -3.51 -2.85
N ALA A 355 5.92 -4.30 -3.91
CA ALA A 355 5.21 -4.04 -5.15
C ALA A 355 3.72 -4.32 -4.97
N GLU A 356 2.87 -3.36 -5.29
CA GLU A 356 1.43 -3.48 -5.11
C GLU A 356 0.70 -3.07 -6.39
N THR A 357 0.40 -4.06 -7.24
CA THR A 357 -0.54 -3.88 -8.34
C THR A 357 -1.73 -4.80 -8.07
N TYR A 358 -2.86 -4.24 -7.61
CA TYR A 358 -4.05 -5.04 -7.26
C TYR A 358 -5.06 -5.15 -8.41
N ALA A 359 -5.02 -4.21 -9.35
CA ALA A 359 -6.10 -4.04 -10.33
C ALA A 359 -6.05 -4.99 -11.54
N TRP A 360 -5.21 -6.03 -11.52
CA TRP A 360 -5.00 -6.95 -12.65
C TRP A 360 -6.30 -7.56 -13.22
N SER A 361 -7.27 -7.85 -12.35
CA SER A 361 -8.55 -8.46 -12.74
C SER A 361 -9.54 -7.48 -13.38
N VAL A 362 -9.37 -6.17 -13.11
CA VAL A 362 -10.26 -5.09 -13.57
C VAL A 362 -9.62 -4.22 -14.66
N LEU A 363 -8.36 -4.47 -15.03
CA LEU A 363 -7.73 -3.84 -16.19
C LEU A 363 -8.56 -4.04 -17.47
N PRO A 364 -8.57 -3.08 -18.40
CA PRO A 364 -9.09 -3.27 -19.76
C PRO A 364 -8.44 -4.48 -20.44
N SER A 365 -9.17 -5.14 -21.35
CA SER A 365 -8.76 -6.41 -21.95
C SER A 365 -7.41 -6.34 -22.66
N GLU A 366 -7.06 -5.17 -23.19
CA GLU A 366 -5.80 -4.91 -23.90
C GLU A 366 -4.57 -4.90 -22.97
N LEU A 367 -4.78 -4.67 -21.67
CA LEU A 367 -3.72 -4.61 -20.65
C LEU A 367 -3.65 -5.87 -19.77
N ARG A 368 -4.61 -6.78 -19.91
CA ARG A 368 -4.64 -8.01 -19.11
C ARG A 368 -3.51 -8.95 -19.49
N VAL A 369 -2.91 -9.55 -18.47
CA VAL A 369 -1.96 -10.65 -18.64
C VAL A 369 -2.70 -11.99 -18.69
N ALA A 370 -2.22 -12.90 -19.53
CA ALA A 370 -2.78 -14.26 -19.60
C ALA A 370 -2.46 -15.09 -18.35
N ASP A 371 -1.37 -14.76 -17.66
CA ASP A 371 -0.90 -15.42 -16.43
C ASP A 371 -0.52 -14.35 -15.41
N LEU A 372 -1.32 -14.22 -14.35
CA LEU A 372 -1.10 -13.25 -13.27
C LEU A 372 0.27 -13.42 -12.62
N ALA A 373 0.73 -14.66 -12.41
CA ALA A 373 2.03 -14.92 -11.81
C ALA A 373 3.18 -14.45 -12.70
N ALA A 374 3.01 -14.45 -14.03
CA ALA A 374 3.98 -13.89 -14.95
C ALA A 374 3.99 -12.36 -14.92
N GLY A 375 2.83 -11.72 -14.83
CA GLY A 375 2.70 -10.26 -14.67
C GLY A 375 3.45 -9.75 -13.43
N ILE A 376 3.14 -10.32 -12.27
CA ILE A 376 3.79 -9.99 -10.99
C ILE A 376 5.31 -10.27 -11.05
N ALA A 377 5.71 -11.40 -11.64
CA ALA A 377 7.13 -11.72 -11.80
C ALA A 377 7.87 -10.69 -12.67
N ASN A 378 7.21 -10.13 -13.69
CA ASN A 378 7.80 -9.09 -14.53
C ASN A 378 7.98 -7.78 -13.76
N GLU A 379 7.03 -7.39 -12.89
CA GLU A 379 7.19 -6.21 -12.02
C GLU A 379 8.38 -6.36 -11.08
N LEU A 380 8.53 -7.51 -10.43
CA LEU A 380 9.64 -7.76 -9.51
C LEU A 380 11.00 -7.77 -10.23
N ARG A 381 11.06 -8.25 -11.48
CA ARG A 381 12.28 -8.18 -12.31
C ARG A 381 12.59 -6.75 -12.71
N TRP A 382 11.58 -6.00 -13.16
CA TRP A 382 11.69 -4.61 -13.54
C TRP A 382 12.23 -3.74 -12.38
N LEU A 383 11.77 -3.98 -11.16
CA LEU A 383 12.30 -3.31 -9.96
C LEU A 383 13.77 -3.68 -9.68
N ARG A 384 14.14 -4.94 -9.87
CA ARG A 384 15.53 -5.41 -9.69
C ARG A 384 16.49 -4.80 -10.71
N GLU A 385 16.04 -4.61 -11.95
CA GLU A 385 16.83 -4.00 -13.00
C GLU A 385 17.11 -2.52 -12.69
N ARG A 386 16.12 -1.80 -12.16
CA ARG A 386 16.27 -0.39 -11.77
C ARG A 386 17.26 -0.16 -10.65
N SER A 387 17.31 -1.05 -9.66
CA SER A 387 18.30 -0.91 -8.58
C SER A 387 19.74 -1.09 -9.07
N SER A 388 19.94 -1.89 -10.13
CA SER A 388 21.25 -2.08 -10.75
C SER A 388 21.71 -0.85 -11.53
N THR A 389 20.77 -0.07 -12.08
CA THR A 389 21.07 1.17 -12.80
C THR A 389 21.50 2.29 -11.85
N HIS A 390 20.86 2.41 -10.68
CA HIS A 390 21.22 3.43 -9.68
C HIS A 390 22.58 3.15 -9.02
N ALA A 391 22.93 1.87 -8.81
CA ALA A 391 24.25 1.49 -8.30
C ALA A 391 25.42 1.72 -9.27
N ALA A 392 25.15 2.02 -10.55
CA ALA A 392 26.16 2.19 -11.61
C ALA A 392 26.44 3.67 -11.97
N VAL A 393 25.70 4.61 -11.37
CA VAL A 393 25.89 6.07 -11.48
C VAL A 393 26.61 6.57 -10.23
#